data_AF-A0A088E697-F1
#
_entry.id   AF-A0A088E697-F1
#
_cell.length_a   1.000
_cell.length_b   1.000
_cell.length_c   1.000
_cell.angle_alpha   90.00
_cell.angle_beta   90.00
_cell.angle_gamma   90.00
#
_symmetry.space_group_name_H-M   'P 1'
#
loop_
_entity.id
_entity.type
_entity.pdbx_description
1 polymer ?
#
loop_
_entity_poly.entity_id
_entity_poly.type
_entity_poly.pdbx_seq_one_letter_code
_entity_poly.pdbx_strand_id
1 'polypeptide(L)'
;MIILDFIELAVRAGIEKDKAVYVYRRLNGGYYMKIYYSKSPILYNLMNWPNLYLRRKFYPKLAEPGYREAVQLLIGLDVISIIGMSSMILNRPLPLELTRGDIEEAFSAIKDDAMENSIYPFPEEGEVKITQDFFPFITDLVRKRKEDDSKNIVEVLNDIAYESEALEEVRRKYPWAKTVNREDSLKALGLAGKLEEFLKAEESRLVILMGQRNLHIDRLLVEKGISGTVKLLGHLEELDPDFVESVEKVKKMVLEVSNYV
;
A
#
# COMPACT_ATOMS: atom_id res chain seq x y z
N MET A 1 3.80 2.31 -24.00
CA MET A 1 2.79 2.13 -22.94
C MET A 1 2.77 3.43 -22.16
N ILE A 2 1.68 4.19 -22.27
CA ILE A 2 1.59 5.54 -21.73
C ILE A 2 1.27 5.39 -20.24
N ILE A 3 2.26 5.65 -19.39
CA ILE A 3 2.00 5.93 -17.97
C ILE A 3 1.22 7.23 -17.98
N LEU A 4 -0.09 7.16 -17.76
CA LEU A 4 -0.88 8.39 -17.59
C LEU A 4 -0.36 9.06 -16.31
N ASP A 5 0.15 10.28 -16.44
CA ASP A 5 0.72 11.03 -15.34
C ASP A 5 -0.43 11.70 -14.57
N PHE A 6 -0.40 11.64 -13.23
CA PHE A 6 -1.34 12.41 -12.37
C PHE A 6 -1.37 13.89 -12.79
N ILE A 7 -0.22 14.44 -13.20
CA ILE A 7 -0.14 15.82 -13.66
C ILE A 7 -0.98 16.04 -14.92
N GLU A 8 -1.00 15.08 -15.85
CA GLU A 8 -1.83 15.16 -17.04
C GLU A 8 -3.32 15.06 -16.70
N LEU A 9 -3.69 14.16 -15.79
CA LEU A 9 -5.06 14.05 -15.27
C LEU A 9 -5.51 15.38 -14.64
N ALA A 10 -4.66 15.99 -13.82
CA ALA A 10 -4.94 17.25 -13.15
C ALA A 10 -5.15 18.40 -14.14
N VAL A 11 -4.30 18.51 -15.16
CA VAL A 11 -4.44 19.52 -16.21
C VAL A 11 -5.74 19.33 -16.99
N ARG A 12 -6.12 18.08 -17.31
CA ARG A 12 -7.40 17.77 -17.96
C ARG A 12 -8.61 18.10 -17.07
N ALA A 13 -8.44 18.03 -15.75
CA ALA A 13 -9.43 18.45 -14.77
C ALA A 13 -9.50 19.99 -14.59
N GLY A 14 -8.70 20.76 -15.32
CA GLY A 14 -8.67 22.23 -15.23
C GLY A 14 -7.78 22.77 -14.11
N ILE A 15 -6.94 21.92 -13.50
CA ILE A 15 -6.01 22.32 -12.44
C ILE A 15 -4.69 22.79 -13.06
N GLU A 16 -4.17 23.91 -12.58
CA GLU A 16 -2.90 24.44 -13.04
C GLU A 16 -1.75 23.46 -12.76
N LYS A 17 -0.89 23.26 -13.78
CA LYS A 17 0.17 22.25 -13.77
C LYS A 17 1.14 22.42 -12.58
N ASP A 18 1.51 23.64 -12.25
CA ASP A 18 2.42 23.95 -11.14
C ASP A 18 1.82 23.57 -9.78
N LYS A 19 0.52 23.80 -9.58
CA LYS A 19 -0.22 23.39 -8.38
C LYS A 19 -0.30 21.87 -8.27
N ALA A 20 -0.63 21.18 -9.36
CA ALA A 20 -0.63 19.72 -9.41
C ALA A 20 0.76 19.15 -9.09
N VAL A 21 1.83 19.69 -9.71
CA VAL A 21 3.22 19.27 -9.43
C VAL A 21 3.60 19.50 -7.98
N TYR A 22 3.19 20.63 -7.41
CA TYR A 22 3.43 20.94 -6.00
C TYR A 22 2.79 19.89 -5.09
N VAL A 23 1.50 19.62 -5.25
CA VAL A 23 0.76 18.64 -4.44
C VAL A 23 1.38 17.26 -4.59
N TYR A 24 1.61 16.81 -5.82
CA TYR A 24 2.22 15.51 -6.11
C TYR A 24 3.56 15.33 -5.38
N ARG A 25 4.43 16.36 -5.39
CA ARG A 25 5.71 16.30 -4.67
C ARG A 25 5.56 16.29 -3.16
N ARG A 26 4.60 17.03 -2.58
CA ARG A 26 4.41 17.10 -1.13
C ARG A 26 3.72 15.87 -0.54
N LEU A 27 2.89 15.22 -1.34
CA LEU A 27 2.18 14.00 -0.98
C LEU A 27 2.86 12.74 -1.54
N ASN A 28 4.12 12.86 -2.00
CA ASN A 28 4.97 11.77 -2.50
C ASN A 28 4.28 10.91 -3.59
N GLY A 29 3.49 11.55 -4.44
CA GLY A 29 2.80 10.92 -5.56
C GLY A 29 1.58 10.07 -5.21
N GLY A 30 1.15 10.05 -3.95
CA GLY A 30 -0.01 9.25 -3.54
C GLY A 30 0.29 7.77 -3.32
N TYR A 31 -0.73 7.02 -2.92
CA TYR A 31 -0.69 5.57 -2.75
C TYR A 31 -0.59 4.83 -4.07
N TYR A 32 -1.20 5.32 -5.15
CA TYR A 32 -1.05 4.76 -6.50
C TYR A 32 0.42 4.60 -6.85
N MET A 33 1.20 5.69 -6.70
CA MET A 33 2.63 5.67 -6.98
C MET A 33 3.39 4.74 -6.05
N LYS A 34 3.06 4.76 -4.75
CA LYS A 34 3.68 3.83 -3.80
C LYS A 34 3.46 2.38 -4.21
N ILE A 35 2.24 1.99 -4.54
CA ILE A 35 1.90 0.62 -4.96
C ILE A 35 2.61 0.28 -6.29
N TYR A 36 2.54 1.17 -7.28
CA TYR A 36 3.11 0.94 -8.61
C TYR A 36 4.61 0.61 -8.58
N TYR A 37 5.37 1.34 -7.74
CA TYR A 37 6.82 1.17 -7.59
C TYR A 37 7.22 0.26 -6.41
N SER A 38 6.26 -0.34 -5.71
CA SER A 38 6.56 -1.23 -4.59
C SER A 38 7.21 -2.54 -5.03
N LYS A 39 8.01 -3.09 -4.13
CA LYS A 39 8.39 -4.51 -4.15
C LYS A 39 7.23 -5.35 -3.58
N SER A 40 7.30 -6.66 -3.82
CA SER A 40 6.31 -7.57 -3.27
C SER A 40 6.38 -7.59 -1.73
N PRO A 41 5.23 -7.67 -1.03
CA PRO A 41 3.87 -7.56 -1.57
C PRO A 41 3.46 -6.09 -1.78
N ILE A 42 2.96 -5.77 -2.98
CA ILE A 42 2.81 -4.37 -3.40
C ILE A 42 1.72 -3.61 -2.64
N LEU A 43 0.78 -4.32 -2.02
CA LEU A 43 -0.29 -3.74 -1.20
C LEU A 43 0.14 -3.46 0.25
N TYR A 44 1.36 -3.82 0.65
CA TYR A 44 1.83 -3.60 2.03
C TYR A 44 1.78 -2.12 2.44
N ASN A 45 2.02 -1.21 1.50
CA ASN A 45 1.96 0.22 1.76
C ASN A 45 0.57 0.71 2.20
N LEU A 46 -0.50 -0.03 1.92
CA LEU A 46 -1.86 0.31 2.38
C LEU A 46 -1.99 0.29 3.90
N MET A 47 -1.16 -0.49 4.62
CA MET A 47 -1.19 -0.52 6.08
C MET A 47 -0.91 0.85 6.74
N ASN A 48 -0.37 1.80 5.99
CA ASN A 48 -0.14 3.16 6.44
C ASN A 48 -1.29 4.12 6.13
N TRP A 49 -2.39 3.67 5.53
CA TRP A 49 -3.54 4.51 5.22
C TRP A 49 -4.16 5.14 6.48
N PRO A 50 -4.52 6.44 6.50
CA PRO A 50 -4.32 7.49 5.48
C PRO A 50 -3.06 8.36 5.70
N ASN A 51 -2.08 7.92 6.50
CA ASN A 51 -0.93 8.71 7.00
C ASN A 51 -0.09 9.43 5.94
N LEU A 52 -0.07 8.96 4.68
CA LEU A 52 0.64 9.63 3.60
C LEU A 52 0.20 11.10 3.41
N TYR A 53 -1.09 11.36 3.63
CA TYR A 53 -1.69 12.69 3.47
C TYR A 53 -1.56 13.57 4.70
N LEU A 54 -1.14 13.00 5.83
CA LEU A 54 -0.98 13.71 7.10
C LEU A 54 0.31 14.54 7.11
N ARG A 55 0.29 15.63 6.35
CA ARG A 55 1.43 16.50 6.04
C ARG A 55 1.24 17.89 6.61
N ARG A 56 1.04 17.94 7.93
CA ARG A 56 0.78 19.16 8.72
C ARG A 56 1.56 20.41 8.32
N LYS A 57 2.86 20.27 8.03
CA LYS A 57 3.73 21.38 7.59
C LYS A 57 3.24 22.07 6.31
N PHE A 58 2.55 21.35 5.44
CA PHE A 58 2.12 21.84 4.13
C PHE A 58 0.63 22.18 4.08
N TYR A 59 -0.15 21.88 5.13
CA TYR A 59 -1.60 22.10 5.16
C TYR A 59 -2.03 23.51 4.74
N PRO A 60 -1.46 24.62 5.25
CA PRO A 60 -1.90 25.95 4.85
C PRO A 60 -1.81 26.19 3.35
N LYS A 61 -0.73 25.71 2.72
CA LYS A 61 -0.53 25.84 1.26
C LYS A 61 -1.43 24.90 0.48
N LEU A 62 -1.64 23.68 0.98
CA LEU A 62 -2.49 22.69 0.35
C LEU A 62 -3.98 23.07 0.40
N ALA A 63 -4.38 23.94 1.34
CA ALA A 63 -5.74 24.46 1.46
C ALA A 63 -6.08 25.57 0.45
N GLU A 64 -5.08 26.18 -0.19
CA GLU A 64 -5.30 27.28 -1.13
C GLU A 64 -6.01 26.82 -2.42
N PRO A 65 -6.77 27.70 -3.10
CA PRO A 65 -7.43 27.39 -4.36
C PRO A 65 -6.50 26.86 -5.46
N GLY A 66 -6.91 25.80 -6.12
CA GLY A 66 -6.19 24.99 -7.08
C GLY A 66 -5.28 23.92 -6.45
N TYR A 67 -4.72 24.17 -5.26
CA TYR A 67 -3.95 23.15 -4.52
C TYR A 67 -4.90 22.15 -3.86
N ARG A 68 -5.98 22.65 -3.24
CA ARG A 68 -6.99 21.81 -2.58
C ARG A 68 -7.66 20.86 -3.57
N GLU A 69 -7.99 21.34 -4.77
CA GLU A 69 -8.57 20.55 -5.84
C GLU A 69 -7.58 19.48 -6.35
N ALA A 70 -6.28 19.80 -6.40
CA ALA A 70 -5.24 18.80 -6.68
C ALA A 70 -5.10 17.76 -5.57
N VAL A 71 -5.25 18.13 -4.29
CA VAL A 71 -5.27 17.17 -3.17
C VAL A 71 -6.47 16.23 -3.31
N GLN A 72 -7.67 16.79 -3.53
CA GLN A 72 -8.89 16.01 -3.74
C GLN A 72 -8.78 15.07 -4.92
N LEU A 73 -8.22 15.53 -6.05
CA LEU A 73 -8.00 14.67 -7.21
C LEU A 73 -6.99 13.55 -6.92
N LEU A 74 -5.94 13.81 -6.16
CA LEU A 74 -4.94 12.79 -5.81
C LEU A 74 -5.51 11.73 -4.87
N ILE A 75 -6.22 12.15 -3.82
CA ILE A 75 -6.90 11.22 -2.90
C ILE A 75 -7.94 10.41 -3.67
N GLY A 76 -8.76 11.05 -4.50
CA GLY A 76 -9.74 10.38 -5.34
C GLY A 76 -9.11 9.38 -6.31
N LEU A 77 -8.01 9.76 -6.97
CA LEU A 77 -7.23 8.87 -7.83
C LEU A 77 -6.77 7.64 -7.06
N ASP A 78 -6.21 7.82 -5.87
CA ASP A 78 -5.68 6.72 -5.06
C ASP A 78 -6.81 5.77 -4.66
N VAL A 79 -7.89 6.28 -4.06
CA VAL A 79 -9.02 5.45 -3.61
C VAL A 79 -9.66 4.71 -4.77
N ILE A 80 -10.00 5.42 -5.86
CA ILE A 80 -10.67 4.83 -7.03
C ILE A 80 -9.76 3.80 -7.71
N SER A 81 -8.46 4.07 -7.82
CA SER A 81 -7.52 3.15 -8.47
C SER A 81 -7.33 1.88 -7.65
N ILE A 82 -7.21 2.00 -6.32
CA ILE A 82 -7.00 0.86 -5.42
C ILE A 82 -8.24 -0.03 -5.38
N ILE A 83 -9.42 0.54 -5.09
CA ILE A 83 -10.66 -0.25 -5.03
C ILE A 83 -11.02 -0.76 -6.43
N GLY A 84 -10.87 0.07 -7.46
CA GLY A 84 -11.13 -0.30 -8.85
C GLY A 84 -10.26 -1.44 -9.34
N MET A 85 -8.99 -1.49 -8.93
CA MET A 85 -8.09 -2.61 -9.20
C MET A 85 -8.64 -3.92 -8.62
N SER A 86 -9.04 -3.92 -7.34
CA SER A 86 -9.60 -5.11 -6.70
C SER A 86 -10.96 -5.51 -7.28
N SER A 87 -11.84 -4.54 -7.57
CA SER A 87 -13.11 -4.78 -8.29
C SER A 87 -12.87 -5.44 -9.64
N MET A 88 -11.90 -4.96 -10.42
CA MET A 88 -11.57 -5.52 -11.74
C MET A 88 -10.96 -6.93 -11.63
N ILE A 89 -10.09 -7.19 -10.65
CA ILE A 89 -9.51 -8.52 -10.39
C ILE A 89 -10.61 -9.53 -10.01
N LEU A 90 -11.58 -9.11 -9.19
CA LEU A 90 -12.68 -9.94 -8.74
C LEU A 90 -13.86 -10.01 -9.72
N ASN A 91 -13.80 -9.29 -10.84
CA ASN A 91 -14.90 -9.14 -11.78
C ASN A 91 -16.21 -8.67 -11.10
N ARG A 92 -16.09 -7.68 -10.20
CA ARG A 92 -17.18 -7.04 -9.47
C ARG A 92 -17.27 -5.55 -9.86
N PRO A 93 -18.46 -4.93 -9.76
CA PRO A 93 -18.57 -3.48 -9.96
C PRO A 93 -17.77 -2.70 -8.89
N LEU A 94 -17.43 -1.45 -9.20
CA LEU A 94 -16.81 -0.53 -8.24
C LEU A 94 -17.85 -0.14 -7.16
N PRO A 95 -17.61 -0.38 -5.87
CA PRO A 95 -18.52 0.01 -4.81
C PRO A 95 -18.43 1.52 -4.55
N LEU A 96 -19.26 2.31 -5.23
CA LEU A 96 -19.18 3.78 -5.22
C LEU A 96 -19.36 4.40 -3.83
N GLU A 97 -20.26 3.86 -3.01
CA GLU A 97 -20.52 4.38 -1.66
C GLU A 97 -19.31 4.17 -0.73
N LEU A 98 -18.66 2.99 -0.80
CA LEU A 98 -17.43 2.73 -0.05
C LEU A 98 -16.28 3.62 -0.55
N THR A 99 -16.18 3.79 -1.86
CA THR A 99 -15.17 4.66 -2.48
C THR A 99 -15.31 6.11 -2.01
N ARG A 100 -16.55 6.63 -1.91
CA ARG A 100 -16.79 7.97 -1.34
C ARG A 100 -16.44 8.02 0.14
N GLY A 101 -16.86 7.02 0.91
CA GLY A 101 -16.55 6.92 2.33
C GLY A 101 -15.05 6.96 2.62
N ASP A 102 -14.21 6.26 1.85
CA ASP A 102 -12.75 6.29 2.02
C ASP A 102 -12.13 7.66 1.66
N ILE A 103 -12.70 8.40 0.71
CA ILE A 103 -12.27 9.77 0.39
C ILE A 103 -12.61 10.71 1.57
N GLU A 104 -13.85 10.64 2.05
CA GLU A 104 -14.34 11.41 3.21
C GLU A 104 -13.50 11.11 4.46
N GLU A 105 -13.14 9.84 4.68
CA GLU A 105 -12.32 9.42 5.81
C GLU A 105 -10.89 9.96 5.72
N ALA A 106 -10.29 9.99 4.52
CA ALA A 106 -8.98 10.59 4.33
C ALA A 106 -8.98 12.09 4.66
N PHE A 107 -10.01 12.84 4.25
CA PHE A 107 -10.15 14.24 4.62
C PHE A 107 -10.50 14.45 6.10
N SER A 108 -11.28 13.54 6.69
CA SER A 108 -11.56 13.56 8.13
C SER A 108 -10.28 13.36 8.94
N ALA A 109 -9.41 12.45 8.54
CA ALA A 109 -8.11 12.25 9.18
C ALA A 109 -7.20 13.48 9.07
N ILE A 110 -7.19 14.17 7.91
CA ILE A 110 -6.46 15.44 7.75
C ILE A 110 -7.01 16.50 8.72
N LYS A 111 -8.33 16.62 8.83
CA LYS A 111 -9.00 17.55 9.73
C LYS A 111 -8.66 17.26 11.19
N ASP A 112 -8.75 16.00 11.61
CA ASP A 112 -8.46 15.58 12.98
C ASP A 112 -6.99 15.87 13.35
N ASP A 113 -6.04 15.51 12.47
CA ASP A 113 -4.61 15.84 12.65
C ASP A 113 -4.38 17.35 12.70
N ALA A 114 -5.05 18.14 11.84
CA ALA A 114 -4.94 19.59 11.86
C ALA A 114 -5.49 20.20 13.17
N MET A 115 -6.62 19.71 13.66
CA MET A 115 -7.25 20.16 14.90
C MET A 115 -6.41 19.82 16.13
N GLU A 116 -5.91 18.59 16.22
CA GLU A 116 -5.00 18.16 17.30
C GLU A 116 -3.75 19.04 17.38
N ASN A 117 -3.25 19.48 16.22
CA ASN A 117 -2.05 20.32 16.11
C ASN A 117 -2.34 21.83 16.03
N SER A 118 -3.61 22.27 16.16
CA SER A 118 -4.02 23.68 16.06
C SER A 118 -3.58 24.38 14.77
N ILE A 119 -3.70 23.70 13.62
CA ILE A 119 -3.29 24.21 12.30
C ILE A 119 -4.52 24.61 11.49
N TYR A 120 -4.51 25.84 10.98
CA TYR A 120 -5.49 26.35 10.02
C TYR A 120 -4.82 27.36 9.06
N PRO A 121 -5.16 27.38 7.76
CA PRO A 121 -6.09 26.48 7.07
C PRO A 121 -5.49 25.09 6.77
N PHE A 122 -6.35 24.12 6.48
CA PHE A 122 -5.99 22.77 6.04
C PHE A 122 -6.85 22.35 4.83
N PRO A 123 -6.39 21.40 3.99
CA PRO A 123 -7.16 21.02 2.81
C PRO A 123 -8.43 20.28 3.22
N GLU A 124 -9.56 20.77 2.72
CA GLU A 124 -10.89 20.20 2.92
C GLU A 124 -11.39 19.59 1.61
N GLU A 125 -12.30 18.63 1.71
CA GLU A 125 -13.02 18.13 0.53
C GLU A 125 -13.90 19.24 -0.05
N GLY A 126 -13.73 19.53 -1.34
CA GLY A 126 -14.56 20.50 -2.05
C GLY A 126 -15.72 19.84 -2.79
N GLU A 127 -16.67 20.67 -3.25
CA GLU A 127 -17.83 20.22 -4.05
C GLU A 127 -17.49 19.79 -5.48
N VAL A 128 -16.21 19.84 -5.88
CA VAL A 128 -15.77 19.52 -7.24
C VAL A 128 -16.05 18.05 -7.53
N LYS A 129 -17.00 17.81 -8.44
CA LYS A 129 -17.29 16.46 -8.92
C LYS A 129 -16.09 15.96 -9.71
N ILE A 130 -15.45 14.93 -9.19
CA ILE A 130 -14.42 14.19 -9.90
C ILE A 130 -15.11 13.39 -11.02
N THR A 131 -15.14 13.94 -12.24
CA THR A 131 -15.77 13.36 -13.44
C THR A 131 -14.76 12.72 -14.39
N GLN A 132 -13.49 12.69 -13.98
CA GLN A 132 -12.39 12.21 -14.81
C GLN A 132 -12.40 10.68 -14.92
N ASP A 133 -11.86 10.18 -16.04
CA ASP A 133 -11.69 8.75 -16.25
C ASP A 133 -10.44 8.23 -15.52
N PHE A 134 -10.66 7.41 -14.49
CA PHE A 134 -9.60 6.73 -13.74
C PHE A 134 -9.25 5.35 -14.26
N PHE A 135 -9.97 4.86 -15.28
CA PHE A 135 -9.77 3.51 -15.82
C PHE A 135 -8.31 3.22 -16.21
N PRO A 136 -7.54 4.15 -16.82
CA PRO A 136 -6.13 3.92 -17.11
C PRO A 136 -5.30 3.55 -15.87
N PHE A 137 -5.49 4.26 -14.75
CA PHE A 137 -4.78 4.01 -13.49
C PHE A 137 -5.19 2.67 -12.87
N ILE A 138 -6.48 2.33 -12.93
CA ILE A 138 -6.99 1.01 -12.51
C ILE A 138 -6.29 -0.10 -13.32
N THR A 139 -6.28 0.01 -14.64
CA THR A 139 -5.68 -1.02 -15.51
C THR A 139 -4.18 -1.16 -15.28
N ASP A 140 -3.48 -0.06 -15.00
CA ASP A 140 -2.06 -0.08 -14.69
C ASP A 140 -1.78 -0.81 -13.36
N LEU A 141 -2.55 -0.54 -12.30
CA LEU A 141 -2.42 -1.28 -11.05
C LEU A 141 -2.79 -2.77 -11.21
N VAL A 142 -3.82 -3.11 -11.98
CA VAL A 142 -4.20 -4.50 -12.26
C VAL A 142 -3.07 -5.25 -12.94
N ARG A 143 -2.44 -4.64 -13.95
CA ARG A 143 -1.28 -5.22 -14.62
C ARG A 143 -0.12 -5.42 -13.64
N LYS A 144 0.17 -4.41 -12.83
CA LYS A 144 1.21 -4.49 -11.79
C LYS A 144 0.93 -5.60 -10.76
N ARG A 145 -0.32 -5.77 -10.33
CA ARG A 145 -0.74 -6.86 -9.43
C ARG A 145 -0.50 -8.23 -10.06
N LYS A 146 -0.91 -8.42 -11.32
CA LYS A 146 -0.70 -9.68 -12.05
C LYS A 146 0.79 -10.01 -12.21
N GLU A 147 1.62 -9.02 -12.51
CA GLU A 147 3.07 -9.18 -12.53
C GLU A 147 3.61 -9.61 -11.16
N ASP A 148 3.16 -8.98 -10.07
CA ASP A 148 3.60 -9.32 -8.71
C ASP A 148 3.15 -10.72 -8.26
N ASP A 149 1.91 -11.12 -8.57
CA ASP A 149 1.36 -12.43 -8.23
C ASP A 149 2.04 -13.57 -9.00
N SER A 150 2.56 -13.28 -10.20
CA SER A 150 3.29 -14.26 -11.01
C SER A 150 4.69 -14.60 -10.48
N LYS A 151 5.22 -13.82 -9.51
CA LYS A 151 6.55 -14.06 -8.95
C LYS A 151 6.59 -15.35 -8.14
N ASN A 152 7.75 -16.02 -8.15
CA ASN A 152 7.99 -17.17 -7.28
C ASN A 152 7.89 -16.75 -5.81
N ILE A 153 7.08 -17.47 -5.03
CA ILE A 153 6.85 -17.12 -3.62
C ILE A 153 8.11 -17.24 -2.77
N VAL A 154 8.98 -18.22 -3.04
CA VAL A 154 10.23 -18.43 -2.30
C VAL A 154 11.22 -17.29 -2.57
N GLU A 155 11.29 -16.80 -3.81
CA GLU A 155 12.10 -15.62 -4.15
C GLU A 155 11.58 -14.38 -3.40
N VAL A 156 10.27 -14.18 -3.37
CA VAL A 156 9.66 -13.07 -2.62
C VAL A 156 9.95 -13.18 -1.12
N LEU A 157 9.84 -14.36 -0.52
CA LEU A 157 10.15 -14.56 0.89
C LEU A 157 11.63 -14.29 1.20
N ASN A 158 12.53 -14.69 0.31
CA ASN A 158 13.96 -14.36 0.40
C ASN A 158 14.23 -12.86 0.23
N ASP A 159 13.50 -12.16 -0.64
CA ASP A 159 13.57 -10.70 -0.75
C ASP A 159 13.14 -10.00 0.55
N ILE A 160 12.04 -10.46 1.14
CA ILE A 160 11.55 -9.97 2.44
C ILE A 160 12.62 -10.19 3.52
N ALA A 161 13.15 -11.40 3.60
CA ALA A 161 14.24 -11.74 4.53
C ALA A 161 15.48 -10.90 4.31
N TYR A 162 15.87 -10.65 3.05
CA TYR A 162 17.05 -9.86 2.71
C TYR A 162 16.98 -8.42 3.23
N GLU A 163 15.77 -7.85 3.25
CA GLU A 163 15.47 -6.48 3.66
C GLU A 163 15.13 -6.35 5.15
N SER A 164 14.96 -7.46 5.86
CA SER A 164 14.54 -7.46 7.26
C SER A 164 15.64 -6.99 8.22
N GLU A 165 15.22 -6.35 9.31
CA GLU A 165 16.12 -5.96 10.41
C GLU A 165 16.83 -7.19 11.01
N ALA A 166 16.13 -8.33 11.10
CA ALA A 166 16.69 -9.58 11.58
C ALA A 166 17.94 -10.01 10.78
N LEU A 167 17.94 -9.88 9.45
CA LEU A 167 19.11 -10.22 8.65
C LEU A 167 20.22 -9.15 8.80
N GLU A 168 19.86 -7.88 8.94
CA GLU A 168 20.86 -6.85 9.25
C GLU A 168 21.59 -7.15 10.56
N GLU A 169 20.88 -7.57 11.61
CA GLU A 169 21.50 -7.97 12.87
C GLU A 169 22.44 -9.17 12.70
N VAL A 170 22.02 -10.17 11.92
CA VAL A 170 22.85 -11.34 11.59
C VAL A 170 24.13 -10.91 10.86
N ARG A 171 24.04 -9.98 9.90
CA ARG A 171 25.20 -9.41 9.18
C ARG A 171 26.16 -8.62 10.08
N ARG A 172 25.63 -7.95 11.11
CA ARG A 172 26.45 -7.23 12.10
C ARG A 172 27.17 -8.20 13.03
N LYS A 173 26.51 -9.28 13.45
CA LYS A 173 27.03 -10.24 14.43
C LYS A 173 27.97 -11.28 13.84
N TYR A 174 27.70 -11.77 12.62
CA TYR A 174 28.43 -12.89 12.02
C TYR A 174 29.20 -12.46 10.75
N PRO A 175 30.53 -12.66 10.70
CA PRO A 175 31.33 -12.28 9.52
C PRO A 175 30.90 -12.96 8.21
N TRP A 176 30.51 -14.24 8.26
CA TRP A 176 30.06 -15.01 7.08
C TRP A 176 28.76 -14.46 6.49
N ALA A 177 27.92 -13.83 7.29
CA ALA A 177 26.62 -13.35 6.84
C ALA A 177 26.73 -12.10 5.95
N LYS A 178 27.87 -11.39 5.98
CA LYS A 178 28.11 -10.19 5.17
C LYS A 178 28.14 -10.48 3.66
N THR A 179 28.42 -11.72 3.28
CA THR A 179 28.47 -12.17 1.88
C THR A 179 27.22 -12.93 1.45
N VAL A 180 26.18 -13.00 2.30
CA VAL A 180 24.94 -13.71 1.98
C VAL A 180 24.17 -12.96 0.91
N ASN A 181 23.94 -13.66 -0.21
CA ASN A 181 23.13 -13.21 -1.31
C ASN A 181 21.64 -13.25 -0.96
N ARG A 182 20.84 -12.53 -1.76
CA ARG A 182 19.39 -12.43 -1.62
C ARG A 182 18.69 -13.79 -1.57
N GLU A 183 19.06 -14.71 -2.46
CA GLU A 183 18.50 -16.06 -2.58
C GLU A 183 18.74 -16.96 -1.35
N ASP A 184 19.75 -16.66 -0.53
CA ASP A 184 20.12 -17.46 0.65
C ASP A 184 19.72 -16.79 1.99
N SER A 185 18.94 -15.70 1.93
CA SER A 185 18.62 -14.89 3.12
C SER A 185 17.89 -15.68 4.19
N LEU A 186 16.91 -16.51 3.80
CA LEU A 186 16.17 -17.36 4.74
C LEU A 186 17.05 -18.44 5.38
N LYS A 187 17.96 -19.04 4.60
CA LYS A 187 18.92 -20.01 5.13
C LYS A 187 19.87 -19.37 6.13
N ALA A 188 20.37 -18.17 5.83
CA ALA A 188 21.22 -17.44 6.76
C ALA A 188 20.51 -17.12 8.08
N LEU A 189 19.22 -16.74 8.04
CA LEU A 189 18.42 -16.54 9.24
C LEU A 189 18.23 -17.84 10.04
N GLY A 190 17.98 -18.96 9.35
CA GLY A 190 17.90 -20.29 9.94
C GLY A 190 19.20 -20.69 10.66
N LEU A 191 20.34 -20.61 9.98
CA LEU A 191 21.66 -20.91 10.53
C LEU A 191 22.03 -20.02 11.73
N ALA A 192 21.56 -18.77 11.74
CA ALA A 192 21.80 -17.84 12.85
C ALA A 192 20.81 -18.00 14.02
N GLY A 193 19.80 -18.87 13.90
CA GLY A 193 18.74 -19.06 14.91
C GLY A 193 17.82 -17.85 15.07
N LYS A 194 17.64 -17.04 14.03
CA LYS A 194 16.88 -15.77 14.05
C LYS A 194 15.53 -15.85 13.33
N LEU A 195 15.10 -17.05 12.96
CA LEU A 195 13.93 -17.24 12.10
C LEU A 195 12.60 -16.89 12.80
N GLU A 196 12.44 -17.26 14.06
CA GLU A 196 11.24 -16.90 14.85
C GLU A 196 11.09 -15.38 15.01
N GLU A 197 12.21 -14.68 15.22
CA GLU A 197 12.24 -13.23 15.32
C GLU A 197 11.88 -12.57 14.00
N PHE A 198 12.41 -13.08 12.90
CA PHE A 198 12.04 -12.66 11.54
C PHE A 198 10.55 -12.86 11.28
N LEU A 199 10.01 -14.05 11.54
CA LEU A 199 8.59 -14.36 11.32
C LEU A 199 7.67 -13.45 12.11
N LYS A 200 8.05 -13.11 13.35
CA LYS A 200 7.29 -12.19 14.20
C LYS A 200 7.37 -10.74 13.69
N ALA A 201 8.56 -10.28 13.33
CA ALA A 201 8.77 -8.90 12.85
C ALA A 201 8.07 -8.63 11.51
N GLU A 202 8.09 -9.61 10.61
CA GLU A 202 7.53 -9.49 9.26
C GLU A 202 6.10 -10.05 9.13
N GLU A 203 5.43 -10.38 10.25
CA GLU A 203 4.12 -11.04 10.24
C GLU A 203 3.11 -10.28 9.38
N SER A 204 2.98 -8.97 9.54
CA SER A 204 2.07 -8.16 8.73
C SER A 204 2.43 -8.22 7.24
N ARG A 205 3.71 -8.23 6.87
CA ARG A 205 4.13 -8.30 5.47
C ARG A 205 3.80 -9.68 4.87
N LEU A 206 3.95 -10.75 5.64
CA LEU A 206 3.57 -12.11 5.24
C LEU A 206 2.05 -12.26 5.09
N VAL A 207 1.27 -11.69 6.01
CA VAL A 207 -0.19 -11.64 5.92
C VAL A 207 -0.61 -10.92 4.64
N ILE A 208 -0.02 -9.77 4.34
CA ILE A 208 -0.35 -9.03 3.12
C ILE A 208 0.04 -9.81 1.87
N LEU A 209 1.20 -10.46 1.85
CA LEU A 209 1.63 -11.31 0.74
C LEU A 209 0.60 -12.40 0.45
N MET A 210 0.14 -13.10 1.49
CA MET A 210 -0.85 -14.15 1.30
C MET A 210 -2.23 -13.61 0.95
N GLY A 211 -2.64 -12.53 1.61
CA GLY A 211 -3.92 -11.90 1.36
C GLY A 211 -4.06 -11.35 -0.05
N GLN A 212 -2.96 -10.88 -0.66
CA GLN A 212 -2.98 -10.47 -2.06
C GLN A 212 -3.03 -11.69 -2.99
N ARG A 213 -2.27 -12.76 -2.70
CA ARG A 213 -2.16 -13.92 -3.61
C ARG A 213 -3.43 -14.76 -3.66
N ASN A 214 -4.18 -14.85 -2.56
CA ASN A 214 -5.45 -15.57 -2.48
C ASN A 214 -6.68 -14.67 -2.67
N LEU A 215 -6.46 -13.41 -3.08
CA LEU A 215 -7.48 -12.39 -3.31
C LEU A 215 -8.31 -12.04 -2.06
N HIS A 216 -7.87 -12.40 -0.85
CA HIS A 216 -8.57 -12.06 0.38
C HIS A 216 -8.59 -10.54 0.60
N ILE A 217 -7.47 -9.85 0.39
CA ILE A 217 -7.40 -8.38 0.49
C ILE A 217 -8.29 -7.73 -0.56
N ASP A 218 -8.31 -8.25 -1.78
CA ASP A 218 -9.18 -7.73 -2.83
C ASP A 218 -10.66 -7.85 -2.45
N ARG A 219 -11.07 -8.95 -1.79
CA ARG A 219 -12.43 -9.11 -1.28
C ARG A 219 -12.74 -8.07 -0.19
N LEU A 220 -11.84 -7.91 0.78
CA LEU A 220 -12.00 -6.91 1.83
C LEU A 220 -12.10 -5.49 1.27
N LEU A 221 -11.25 -5.11 0.30
CA LEU A 221 -11.26 -3.79 -0.31
C LEU A 221 -12.60 -3.49 -1.00
N VAL A 222 -13.19 -4.49 -1.68
CA VAL A 222 -14.50 -4.33 -2.34
C VAL A 222 -15.67 -4.35 -1.36
N GLU A 223 -15.55 -5.05 -0.24
CA GLU A 223 -16.65 -5.23 0.73
C GLU A 223 -16.65 -4.18 1.86
N LYS A 224 -15.48 -3.60 2.17
CA LYS A 224 -15.27 -2.74 3.34
C LYS A 224 -14.50 -1.45 3.06
N GLY A 225 -14.03 -1.23 1.83
CA GLY A 225 -13.18 -0.09 1.51
C GLY A 225 -11.75 -0.25 2.04
N ILE A 226 -10.92 0.76 1.84
CA ILE A 226 -9.50 0.80 2.23
C ILE A 226 -9.39 0.84 3.75
N SER A 227 -10.05 1.79 4.40
CA SER A 227 -9.98 1.98 5.84
C SER A 227 -10.50 0.77 6.62
N GLY A 228 -11.64 0.20 6.20
CA GLY A 228 -12.18 -1.02 6.80
C GLY A 228 -11.24 -2.22 6.62
N THR A 229 -10.58 -2.33 5.47
CA THR A 229 -9.59 -3.38 5.21
C THR A 229 -8.36 -3.24 6.09
N VAL A 230 -7.77 -2.04 6.17
CA VAL A 230 -6.56 -1.80 6.97
C VAL A 230 -6.82 -2.04 8.45
N LYS A 231 -7.99 -1.61 8.96
CA LYS A 231 -8.40 -1.88 10.34
C LYS A 231 -8.45 -3.38 10.65
N LEU A 232 -9.08 -4.19 9.78
CA LEU A 232 -9.17 -5.64 9.99
C LEU A 232 -7.81 -6.34 9.89
N LEU A 233 -6.96 -5.93 8.96
CA LEU A 233 -5.63 -6.50 8.81
C LEU A 233 -4.71 -6.16 10.00
N GLY A 234 -5.04 -5.12 10.78
CA GLY A 234 -4.42 -4.83 12.07
C GLY A 234 -4.84 -5.77 13.22
N HIS A 235 -5.90 -6.56 13.02
CA HIS A 235 -6.47 -7.46 14.03
C HIS A 235 -6.62 -8.89 13.46
N LEU A 236 -5.49 -9.60 13.35
CA LEU A 236 -5.41 -10.90 12.67
C LEU A 236 -6.35 -11.98 13.24
N GLU A 237 -6.74 -11.86 14.51
CA GLU A 237 -7.67 -12.77 15.19
C GLU A 237 -9.10 -12.69 14.64
N GLU A 238 -9.45 -11.60 13.96
CA GLU A 238 -10.77 -11.36 13.36
C GLU A 238 -10.86 -11.82 11.90
N LEU A 239 -9.78 -12.42 11.38
CA LEU A 239 -9.70 -12.88 10.00
C LEU A 239 -10.35 -14.25 9.79
N ASP A 240 -10.76 -14.51 8.55
CA ASP A 240 -11.35 -15.77 8.13
C ASP A 240 -10.41 -16.96 8.44
N PRO A 241 -10.89 -18.04 9.08
CA PRO A 241 -10.08 -19.20 9.44
C PRO A 241 -9.32 -19.83 8.25
N ASP A 242 -9.94 -19.88 7.06
CA ASP A 242 -9.30 -20.42 5.85
C ASP A 242 -8.15 -19.50 5.38
N PHE A 243 -8.28 -18.19 5.63
CA PHE A 243 -7.19 -17.25 5.38
C PHE A 243 -6.07 -17.41 6.40
N VAL A 244 -6.38 -17.57 7.68
CA VAL A 244 -5.39 -17.84 8.73
C VAL A 244 -4.58 -19.10 8.40
N GLU A 245 -5.24 -20.18 7.95
CA GLU A 245 -4.55 -21.39 7.51
C GLU A 245 -3.59 -21.13 6.33
N SER A 246 -3.98 -20.24 5.40
CA SER A 246 -3.14 -19.84 4.27
C SER A 246 -1.89 -19.06 4.72
N VAL A 247 -2.02 -18.21 5.74
CA VAL A 247 -0.87 -17.50 6.35
C VAL A 247 0.08 -18.48 7.02
N GLU A 248 -0.47 -19.44 7.78
CA GLU A 248 0.33 -20.48 8.45
C GLU A 248 1.06 -21.39 7.45
N LYS A 249 0.48 -21.66 6.27
CA LYS A 249 1.17 -22.37 5.18
C LYS A 249 2.42 -21.63 4.70
N VAL A 250 2.40 -20.30 4.63
CA VAL A 250 3.60 -19.52 4.27
C VAL A 250 4.63 -19.50 5.38
N LYS A 251 4.21 -19.38 6.64
CA LYS A 251 5.15 -19.51 7.77
C LYS A 251 5.86 -20.87 7.73
N LYS A 252 5.13 -21.96 7.47
CA LYS A 252 5.73 -23.29 7.26
C LYS A 252 6.70 -23.34 6.09
N MET A 253 6.36 -22.73 4.96
CA MET A 253 7.25 -22.63 3.80
C MET A 253 8.57 -21.91 4.14
N VAL A 254 8.51 -20.84 4.94
CA VAL A 254 9.72 -20.16 5.46
C VAL A 254 10.58 -21.12 6.28
N LEU A 255 9.98 -21.91 7.17
CA LEU A 255 10.69 -22.93 7.96
C LEU A 255 11.31 -24.01 7.06
N GLU A 256 10.61 -24.48 6.04
CA GLU A 256 11.12 -25.51 5.13
C GLU A 256 12.32 -25.00 4.32
N VAL A 257 12.20 -23.82 3.71
CA VAL A 257 13.27 -23.22 2.88
C VAL A 257 14.53 -22.94 3.69
N SER A 258 14.38 -22.56 4.96
CA SER A 258 15.51 -22.25 5.85
C SER A 258 16.21 -23.49 6.43
N ASN A 259 15.53 -24.64 6.47
CA ASN A 259 16.06 -25.90 7.03
C ASN A 259 16.73 -26.81 5.99
N TYR A 260 16.64 -26.52 4.69
CA TYR A 260 17.34 -27.30 3.66
C TYR A 260 18.86 -27.02 3.70
N VAL A 261 19.59 -27.94 4.34
CA VAL A 261 21.04 -28.18 4.22
C VAL A 261 21.32 -29.03 2.99
#